data_AF-A0A1X1QZU5-F1
#
_entry.id   AF-A0A1X1QZU5-F1
#
_cell.length_a   1.000
_cell.length_b   1.000
_cell.length_c   1.000
_cell.angle_alpha   90.00
_cell.angle_beta   90.00
_cell.angle_gamma   90.00
#
_symmetry.space_group_name_H-M   'P 1'
#
loop_
_entity.id
_entity.type
_entity.pdbx_description
1 polymer ?
#
loop_
_entity_poly.entity_id
_entity_poly.type
_entity_poly.pdbx_seq_one_letter_code
_entity_poly.pdbx_strand_id
1 'polypeptide(L)'
;MLALCLAGVTALSMQVRCVDAAWEAARLAARGDERPAVDAARRVAPPGARIGLHRDGDFVTATVVAHSKLLPGLDIAATAVSAAEPSR
;
A
#
# COMPACT_ATOMS: atom_id res chain seq x y z
N MET A 1 16.54 20.93 14.55
CA MET A 1 15.40 20.20 15.17
C MET A 1 14.16 20.20 14.27
N LEU A 2 13.64 21.35 13.84
CA LEU A 2 12.45 21.43 12.96
C LEU A 2 12.54 20.61 11.66
N ALA A 3 13.70 20.65 10.98
CA ALA A 3 13.91 19.85 9.76
C ALA A 3 13.76 18.34 10.01
N LEU A 4 14.22 17.85 11.17
CA LEU A 4 14.06 16.46 11.57
C LEU A 4 12.61 16.13 11.89
N CYS A 5 11.89 17.04 12.56
CA CYS A 5 10.46 16.87 12.81
C CYS A 5 9.67 16.80 11.50
N LEU A 6 9.98 17.66 10.53
CA LEU A 6 9.32 17.64 9.22
C LEU A 6 9.61 16.37 8.43
N ALA A 7 10.86 15.88 8.47
CA ALA A 7 11.23 14.59 7.89
C ALA A 7 10.46 13.43 8.55
N GLY A 8 10.28 13.47 9.87
CA GLY A 8 9.47 12.49 10.60
C GLY A 8 7.99 12.53 10.21
N VAL A 9 7.39 13.73 10.18
CA VAL A 9 5.97 13.90 9.79
C VAL A 9 5.72 13.42 8.36
N THR A 10 6.60 13.76 7.43
CA THR A 10 6.48 13.31 6.03
C THR A 10 6.62 11.80 5.90
N ALA A 11 7.55 11.17 6.63
CA ALA A 11 7.66 9.72 6.68
C ALA A 11 6.39 9.05 7.25
N LEU A 12 5.82 9.60 8.33
CA LEU A 12 4.55 9.12 8.89
C LEU A 12 3.39 9.28 7.91
N SER A 13 3.30 10.41 7.20
CA SER A 13 2.29 10.59 6.16
C SER A 13 2.44 9.58 5.01
N MET A 14 3.68 9.24 4.62
CA MET A 14 3.92 8.19 3.63
C MET A 14 3.49 6.82 4.15
N GLN A 15 3.77 6.50 5.42
CA GLN A 15 3.36 5.25 6.04
C GLN A 15 1.84 5.10 6.04
N VAL A 16 1.10 6.14 6.47
CA VAL A 16 -0.37 6.14 6.48
C VAL A 16 -0.91 5.91 5.07
N ARG A 17 -0.38 6.62 4.08
CA ARG A 17 -0.79 6.45 2.67
C ARG A 17 -0.48 5.06 2.11
N CYS A 18 0.64 4.45 2.51
CA CYS A 18 0.94 3.06 2.14
C CYS A 18 -0.07 2.09 2.77
N VAL A 19 -0.42 2.28 4.05
CA VAL A 19 -1.40 1.44 4.77
C VAL A 19 -2.78 1.56 4.13
N ASP A 20 -3.25 2.78 3.86
CA ASP A 20 -4.55 3.02 3.22
C ASP A 20 -4.60 2.40 1.82
N ALA A 21 -3.54 2.58 1.03
CA ALA A 21 -3.45 1.99 -0.31
C ALA A 21 -3.44 0.45 -0.26
N ALA A 22 -2.73 -0.16 0.70
CA ALA A 22 -2.71 -1.61 0.87
C ALA A 22 -4.09 -2.15 1.24
N TRP A 23 -4.79 -1.49 2.18
CA TRP A 23 -6.15 -1.87 2.59
C TRP A 23 -7.14 -1.81 1.44
N GLU A 24 -7.10 -0.74 0.64
CA GLU A 24 -7.98 -0.57 -0.50
C GLU A 24 -7.70 -1.61 -1.60
N ALA A 25 -6.43 -1.87 -1.89
CA ALA A 25 -6.02 -2.93 -2.82
C ALA A 25 -6.47 -4.32 -2.34
N ALA A 26 -6.26 -4.68 -1.07
CA ALA A 26 -6.63 -5.99 -0.55
C ALA A 26 -8.14 -6.21 -0.63
N ARG A 27 -8.94 -5.21 -0.27
CA ARG A 27 -10.41 -5.27 -0.32
C ARG A 27 -10.94 -5.41 -1.75
N LEU A 28 -10.40 -4.66 -2.70
CA LEU A 28 -10.84 -4.76 -4.11
C LEU A 28 -10.36 -6.04 -4.77
N ALA A 29 -9.12 -6.46 -4.50
CA ALA A 29 -8.58 -7.69 -5.06
C ALA A 29 -9.26 -8.94 -4.48
N ALA A 30 -9.76 -8.87 -3.24
CA ALA A 30 -10.61 -9.91 -2.65
C ALA A 30 -11.89 -10.20 -3.46
N ARG A 31 -12.42 -9.19 -4.18
CA ARG A 31 -13.57 -9.33 -5.10
C ARG A 31 -13.23 -9.98 -6.45
N GLY A 32 -11.96 -10.32 -6.67
CA GLY A 32 -11.47 -10.93 -7.91
C GLY A 32 -11.01 -9.92 -8.97
N ASP A 33 -11.08 -8.61 -8.70
CA ASP A 33 -10.73 -7.56 -9.66
C ASP A 33 -9.37 -6.91 -9.32
N GLU A 34 -8.28 -7.54 -9.76
CA GLU A 34 -6.92 -7.11 -9.43
C GLU A 34 -6.50 -5.80 -10.10
N ARG A 35 -6.89 -5.58 -11.36
CA ARG A 35 -6.52 -4.35 -12.08
C ARG A 35 -7.17 -3.10 -11.45
N PRO A 36 -8.49 -3.09 -11.19
CA PRO A 36 -9.12 -1.98 -10.45
C PRO A 36 -8.53 -1.77 -9.06
N ALA A 37 -8.15 -2.86 -8.37
CA ALA A 37 -7.52 -2.78 -7.06
C ALA A 37 -6.16 -2.04 -7.09
N VAL A 38 -5.30 -2.39 -8.06
CA VAL A 38 -4.02 -1.70 -8.26
C VAL A 38 -4.23 -0.24 -8.63
N ASP A 39 -5.18 0.06 -9.52
CA ASP A 39 -5.47 1.45 -9.92
C ASP A 39 -6.00 2.29 -8.77
N ALA A 40 -6.84 1.71 -7.90
CA ALA A 40 -7.31 2.37 -6.69
C ALA A 40 -6.18 2.64 -5.70
N ALA A 41 -5.35 1.64 -5.42
CA ALA A 41 -4.19 1.81 -4.56
C ALA A 41 -3.20 2.85 -5.11
N ARG A 42 -2.99 2.92 -6.43
CA ARG A 42 -2.13 3.94 -7.08
C ARG A 42 -2.59 5.37 -6.82
N ARG A 43 -3.91 5.61 -6.67
CA ARG A 43 -4.45 6.95 -6.39
C ARG A 43 -4.11 7.43 -4.99
N VAL A 44 -4.01 6.52 -4.02
CA VAL A 44 -3.74 6.84 -2.61
C VAL A 44 -2.26 6.76 -2.29
N ALA A 45 -1.55 5.78 -2.89
CA ALA A 45 -0.15 5.48 -2.61
C ALA A 45 0.80 6.65 -2.92
N PRO A 46 1.93 6.76 -2.20
CA PRO A 46 2.95 7.76 -2.51
C PRO A 46 3.47 7.68 -3.96
N PRO A 47 3.93 8.80 -4.55
CA PRO A 47 4.47 8.80 -5.91
C PRO A 47 5.62 7.81 -6.08
N GLY A 48 5.59 7.02 -7.16
CA GLY A 48 6.61 6.00 -7.43
C GLY A 48 6.49 4.74 -6.59
N ALA A 49 5.42 4.59 -5.79
CA ALA A 49 5.19 3.37 -5.03
C ALA A 49 4.99 2.16 -5.96
N ARG A 50 5.56 1.03 -5.54
CA ARG A 50 5.34 -0.29 -6.13
C ARG A 50 4.20 -0.96 -5.37
N ILE A 51 3.24 -1.49 -6.11
CA ILE A 51 2.07 -2.18 -5.55
C ILE A 51 2.12 -3.62 -6.05
N GLY A 52 2.08 -4.57 -5.12
CA GLY A 52 2.02 -6.00 -5.39
C GLY A 52 0.75 -6.59 -4.80
N LEU A 53 0.15 -7.52 -5.54
CA LEU A 53 -0.96 -8.35 -5.07
C LEU A 53 -0.49 -9.80 -5.10
N HIS A 54 -0.82 -10.53 -4.04
CA HIS A 54 -0.56 -11.96 -3.95
C HIS A 54 -1.79 -12.65 -3.39
N ARG A 55 -2.30 -13.63 -4.13
CA ARG A 55 -3.43 -14.46 -3.69
C ARG A 55 -2.89 -15.79 -3.18
N ASP A 56 -3.28 -16.13 -1.96
CA ASP A 56 -2.93 -17.37 -1.29
C ASP A 56 -4.22 -18.01 -0.73
N GLY A 57 -4.70 -19.03 -1.45
CA GLY A 57 -5.98 -19.68 -1.16
C GLY A 57 -7.14 -18.68 -1.08
N ASP A 58 -7.76 -18.63 0.09
CA ASP A 58 -8.90 -17.75 0.40
C ASP A 58 -8.47 -16.37 0.87
N PHE A 59 -7.19 -16.00 0.78
CA PHE A 59 -6.69 -14.69 1.18
C PHE A 59 -6.01 -13.97 0.03
N VAL A 60 -6.14 -12.65 0.03
CA VAL A 60 -5.41 -11.75 -0.85
C VAL A 60 -4.60 -10.79 -0.01
N THR A 61 -3.29 -10.79 -0.26
CA THR A 61 -2.32 -9.91 0.35
C THR A 61 -1.95 -8.81 -0.63
N ALA A 62 -2.12 -7.56 -0.22
CA ALA A 62 -1.66 -6.39 -0.95
C ALA A 62 -0.46 -5.77 -0.23
N THR A 63 0.62 -5.54 -0.97
CA THR A 63 1.85 -4.91 -0.47
C THR A 63 2.11 -3.62 -1.24
N VAL A 64 2.35 -2.53 -0.53
CA VAL A 64 2.69 -1.23 -1.10
C VAL A 64 4.04 -0.79 -0.56
N VAL A 65 4.99 -0.48 -1.45
CA VAL A 65 6.34 -0.04 -1.08
C VAL A 65 6.64 1.29 -1.76
N ALA A 66 6.99 2.29 -0.97
CA ALA A 66 7.35 3.62 -1.44
C ALA A 66 8.76 4.02 -0.99
N HIS A 67 9.55 4.60 -1.89
CA HIS A 67 10.87 5.10 -1.56
C HIS A 67 10.80 6.52 -1.00
N SER A 68 11.40 6.77 0.17
CA SER A 68 11.44 8.11 0.75
C SER A 68 12.47 8.99 0.03
N LYS A 69 12.03 10.12 -0.53
CA LYS A 69 12.94 11.13 -1.11
C LYS A 69 13.69 11.93 -0.04
N LEU A 70 13.13 12.02 1.17
CA LEU A 70 13.68 12.79 2.29
C LEU A 70 14.64 11.96 3.16
N LEU A 71 14.47 10.64 3.16
CA LEU A 71 15.37 9.70 3.83
C LEU A 71 15.92 8.72 2.78
N PRO A 72 16.97 9.12 2.03
CA PRO A 72 17.55 8.28 1.00
C PRO A 72 17.97 6.93 1.57
N GLY A 73 17.57 5.85 0.90
CA GLY A 73 17.85 4.47 1.34
C GLY A 73 16.81 3.88 2.30
N LEU A 74 15.74 4.61 2.62
CA LEU A 74 14.63 4.08 3.41
C LEU A 74 13.41 3.80 2.52
N ASP A 75 13.00 2.54 2.50
CA ASP A 75 11.72 2.12 1.93
C ASP A 75 10.65 2.10 3.03
N ILE A 76 9.51 2.68 2.70
CA ILE A 76 8.31 2.72 3.54
C ILE A 76 7.32 1.72 2.94
N ALA A 77 7.09 0.63 3.65
CA ALA A 77 6.24 -0.46 3.20
C ALA A 77 5.02 -0.66 4.11
N ALA A 78 3.92 -1.08 3.51
CA ALA A 78 2.74 -1.56 4.21
C ALA A 78 2.16 -2.77 3.52
N THR A 79 1.59 -3.68 4.31
CA THR A 79 0.93 -4.89 3.83
C THR A 79 -0.44 -4.99 4.47
N ALA A 80 -1.45 -5.36 3.68
CA ALA A 80 -2.80 -5.64 4.14
C ALA A 80 -3.28 -6.97 3.57
N VAL A 81 -4.11 -7.68 4.33
CA VAL A 81 -4.64 -8.99 3.95
C VAL A 81 -6.16 -8.94 4.04
N SER A 82 -6.85 -9.53 3.06
CA SER A 82 -8.30 -9.63 3.03
C SER A 82 -8.72 -11.03 2.58
N ALA A 83 -9.78 -11.59 3.17
CA ALA A 83 -10.35 -12.84 2.70
C ALA A 83 -11.04 -12.62 1.34
N ALA A 84 -10.80 -13.50 0.39
CA ALA A 84 -11.43 -13.51 -0.91
C ALA A 84 -12.92 -13.82 -0.80
N GLU A 85 -13.72 -13.21 -1.68
CA GLU A 85 -15.12 -13.60 -1.81
C GLU A 85 -15.20 -15.04 -2.36
N PRO A 86 -16.03 -15.92 -1.76
CA PRO A 86 -16.18 -17.28 -2.27
C PRO A 86 -16.78 -17.25 -3.68
N SER A 87 -16.16 -17.99 -4.60
CA SER A 87 -16.69 -18.17 -5.95
C SER A 87 -18.05 -18.88 -5.88
N ARG A 88 -19.11 -18.16 -6.27
CA ARG A 88 -20.47 -18.69 -6.29
C ARG A 88 -20.68 -19.74 -7.36
#